data_AF-A0AAD6K885-F1
#
_entry.id   AF-A0AAD6K885-F1
#
_cell.length_a   1.000
_cell.length_b   1.000
_cell.length_c   1.000
_cell.angle_alpha   90.00
_cell.angle_beta   90.00
_cell.angle_gamma   90.00
#
_symmetry.space_group_name_H-M   'P 1'
#
loop_
_entity.id
_entity.type
_entity.pdbx_description
1 polymer ?
#
loop_
_entity_poly.entity_id
_entity_poly.type
_entity_poly.pdbx_seq_one_letter_code
_entity_poly.pdbx_strand_id
1 'polypeptide(L)'
;MDTSNSGSVASNGQTNSNTPLSTGQNGDAAQIDESNSGSSVEGSPEIVLPSNANEGADQTGNGEEDEEMSGGFLVVSALMANTDEKIHVVMFPWLAFGHVTPWLELAKLLAAKGHKISFISTPTIIDRLPKPPSNLPSTLHFVKLPLPQVEGLPPDAEATIDLPANKVQYLKIAIDKLQEPFAKVLQSLDPDWIFYDFAQYWVGPIAAHLGIKSTFFSICIAAMLAFLGPPSPLIDGDDSRKKPEDFTIPPKWVPFQTTVAYKYYDIKNSFDCVEDDASGVNDLIRLGLSMQSCDFIAVRSSFEIEPEWLQVLETIHEKPVFPVGQLPPVEYELEEKHSDAWSSMKKWLDIKDKSSVVYVAFGSEAKPSQAQITELALGLELSGLPFFWVLRTRRGIDDTDLIELPPGFEERTRGQGVVCTTWAPQLMILAHESIGGFLTHSGWSSVVEALTFQKGAHSSNILFRSRDKR
;
A
#
# COMPACT_ATOMS: atom_id res chain seq x y z
N MET A 1 -19.65 -26.91 -58.53
CA MET A 1 -20.11 -27.12 -57.14
C MET A 1 -19.49 -26.00 -56.32
N ASP A 2 -20.02 -24.78 -56.34
CA ASP A 2 -21.43 -24.31 -56.24
C ASP A 2 -21.92 -24.40 -54.77
N THR A 3 -22.51 -23.37 -54.14
CA THR A 3 -22.85 -22.01 -54.63
C THR A 3 -23.04 -21.01 -53.48
N SER A 4 -23.25 -19.74 -53.83
CA SER A 4 -23.97 -18.68 -53.10
C SER A 4 -25.38 -19.10 -52.58
N ASN A 5 -26.22 -18.31 -51.90
CA ASN A 5 -26.41 -16.86 -51.70
C ASN A 5 -27.25 -16.65 -50.40
N SER A 6 -27.69 -15.51 -49.85
CA SER A 6 -27.65 -14.03 -50.06
C SER A 6 -28.15 -13.40 -48.72
N GLY A 7 -28.14 -12.08 -48.43
CA GLY A 7 -27.80 -10.85 -49.14
C GLY A 7 -27.56 -9.70 -48.12
N SER A 8 -27.01 -8.53 -48.49
CA SER A 8 -27.73 -7.30 -48.97
C SER A 8 -28.76 -6.73 -47.97
N VAL A 9 -28.92 -5.41 -47.77
CA VAL A 9 -28.88 -4.27 -48.73
C VAL A 9 -28.18 -3.00 -48.17
N ALA A 10 -27.75 -2.13 -49.10
CA ALA A 10 -27.20 -0.76 -48.97
C ALA A 10 -28.05 0.22 -48.09
N SER A 11 -27.61 1.43 -47.71
CA SER A 11 -26.96 2.52 -48.48
C SER A 11 -26.03 3.42 -47.64
N ASN A 12 -24.87 3.88 -48.14
CA ASN A 12 -24.62 4.96 -49.12
C ASN A 12 -25.03 6.39 -48.66
N GLY A 13 -24.05 7.28 -48.45
CA GLY A 13 -24.26 8.72 -48.20
C GLY A 13 -23.06 9.46 -47.58
N GLN A 14 -22.16 10.03 -48.39
CA GLN A 14 -21.09 10.93 -47.94
C GLN A 14 -21.57 12.39 -47.94
N THR A 15 -21.09 13.25 -47.02
CA THR A 15 -20.21 14.42 -47.34
C THR A 15 -19.94 15.37 -46.15
N ASN A 16 -18.75 15.99 -46.19
CA ASN A 16 -18.18 17.16 -45.50
C ASN A 16 -19.17 18.16 -44.84
N SER A 17 -18.85 18.90 -43.77
CA SER A 17 -17.72 19.85 -43.70
C SER A 17 -17.56 20.62 -42.37
N ASN A 18 -16.32 21.05 -42.08
CA ASN A 18 -15.84 22.28 -41.41
C ASN A 18 -16.70 23.09 -40.39
N THR A 19 -16.18 23.19 -39.15
CA THR A 19 -15.83 24.41 -38.34
C THR A 19 -16.60 25.75 -38.45
N PRO A 20 -16.51 26.65 -37.42
CA PRO A 20 -16.34 26.49 -35.97
C PRO A 20 -17.38 27.31 -35.14
N LEU A 21 -17.31 27.26 -33.80
CA LEU A 21 -18.08 28.17 -32.91
C LEU A 21 -17.27 29.42 -32.50
N SER A 22 -17.96 30.53 -32.23
CA SER A 22 -17.38 31.88 -32.16
C SER A 22 -17.62 32.65 -30.85
N THR A 23 -16.56 33.30 -30.38
CA THR A 23 -16.47 34.60 -29.65
C THR A 23 -17.69 35.26 -29.00
N GLY A 24 -17.50 35.71 -27.75
CA GLY A 24 -18.31 36.70 -27.01
C GLY A 24 -18.16 36.46 -25.50
N GLN A 25 -17.30 37.14 -24.71
CA GLN A 25 -16.71 38.49 -24.68
C GLN A 25 -17.58 39.54 -23.96
N ASN A 26 -16.99 40.17 -22.94
CA ASN A 26 -17.51 41.22 -22.03
C ASN A 26 -18.63 40.74 -21.07
N GLY A 27 -18.66 41.09 -19.77
CA GLY A 27 -17.68 41.79 -18.94
C GLY A 27 -18.26 43.04 -18.25
N ASP A 28 -17.96 43.22 -16.97
CA ASP A 28 -18.08 44.52 -16.26
C ASP A 28 -17.27 44.49 -14.95
N ALA A 29 -16.93 45.66 -14.41
CA ALA A 29 -16.17 45.81 -13.17
C ALA A 29 -16.66 46.99 -12.33
N ALA A 30 -16.69 46.83 -11.00
CA ALA A 30 -16.97 47.91 -10.06
C ALA A 30 -16.22 47.72 -8.73
N GLN A 31 -15.36 48.68 -8.38
CA GLN A 31 -14.91 48.92 -7.02
C GLN A 31 -15.81 49.96 -6.37
N ILE A 32 -16.20 49.77 -5.10
CA ILE A 32 -16.49 50.83 -4.13
C ILE A 32 -15.83 50.40 -2.79
N ASP A 33 -15.50 51.36 -1.94
CA ASP A 33 -14.45 51.29 -0.91
C ASP A 33 -14.98 51.67 0.52
N GLU A 34 -14.07 51.75 1.49
CA GLU A 34 -14.13 52.43 2.80
C GLU A 34 -14.88 51.83 4.01
N SER A 35 -14.08 51.19 4.90
CA SER A 35 -13.93 51.56 6.34
C SER A 35 -15.10 51.29 7.33
N ASN A 36 -14.97 51.34 8.68
CA ASN A 36 -13.84 51.49 9.62
C ASN A 36 -14.18 50.91 11.02
N SER A 37 -13.21 50.88 11.94
CA SER A 37 -13.31 50.66 13.41
C SER A 37 -13.67 49.24 13.91
N GLY A 38 -13.27 48.82 15.13
CA GLY A 38 -12.37 49.46 16.10
C GLY A 38 -12.50 48.88 17.52
N SER A 39 -11.43 48.98 18.33
CA SER A 39 -11.24 48.41 19.69
C SER A 39 -11.17 46.87 19.78
N SER A 40 -10.59 46.20 20.80
CA SER A 40 -9.39 46.36 21.66
C SER A 40 -9.62 45.69 23.03
N VAL A 41 -8.52 45.38 23.75
CA VAL A 41 -8.42 45.08 25.21
C VAL A 41 -8.56 43.60 25.65
N GLU A 42 -7.49 43.11 26.30
CA GLU A 42 -7.34 41.99 27.28
C GLU A 42 -7.84 40.56 26.92
N GLY A 43 -7.25 39.48 27.45
CA GLY A 43 -6.05 39.37 28.31
C GLY A 43 -5.76 37.92 28.72
N SER A 44 -4.48 37.55 28.87
CA SER A 44 -4.05 36.21 29.31
C SER A 44 -3.90 36.12 30.83
N PRO A 45 -4.05 34.92 31.42
CA PRO A 45 -3.36 34.55 32.65
C PRO A 45 -2.36 33.41 32.43
N GLU A 46 -1.10 33.62 32.81
CA GLU A 46 -0.10 32.55 32.94
C GLU A 46 -0.43 31.65 34.15
N ILE A 47 -0.10 30.36 34.06
CA ILE A 47 -0.17 29.45 35.22
C ILE A 47 1.18 29.47 35.93
N VAL A 48 1.21 30.05 37.13
CA VAL A 48 2.40 30.11 37.98
C VAL A 48 2.65 28.76 38.65
N LEU A 49 3.83 28.17 38.42
CA LEU A 49 4.36 27.08 39.24
C LEU A 49 5.20 27.68 40.40
N PRO A 50 5.05 27.20 41.64
CA PRO A 50 5.82 27.70 42.77
C PRO A 50 7.26 27.19 42.72
N SER A 51 8.22 28.10 42.84
CA SER A 51 9.59 27.76 43.17
C SER A 51 9.72 27.47 44.68
N ASN A 52 10.55 26.50 45.04
CA ASN A 52 11.02 26.30 46.40
C ASN A 52 12.49 25.91 46.35
N ALA A 53 13.36 26.79 46.82
CA ALA A 53 14.76 26.49 47.07
C ALA A 53 14.97 26.35 48.58
N ASN A 54 15.79 25.39 49.00
CA ASN A 54 16.40 25.42 50.32
C ASN A 54 17.76 24.73 50.30
N GLU A 55 18.77 25.34 50.90
CA GLU A 55 20.14 24.83 51.01
C GLU A 55 20.31 24.05 52.33
N GLY A 56 21.13 22.99 52.39
CA GLY A 56 21.08 22.09 53.57
C GLY A 56 22.15 21.01 53.78
N ALA A 57 23.38 21.20 53.29
CA ALA A 57 24.63 20.57 53.76
C ALA A 57 24.68 19.08 54.26
N ASP A 58 25.30 18.24 53.42
CA ASP A 58 26.51 17.43 53.72
C ASP A 58 26.42 16.02 54.40
N GLN A 59 27.15 15.06 53.79
CA GLN A 59 27.66 13.74 54.28
C GLN A 59 26.71 12.80 55.08
N THR A 60 26.49 11.51 54.73
CA THR A 60 27.43 10.49 54.24
C THR A 60 26.75 9.29 53.52
N GLY A 61 27.46 8.64 52.57
CA GLY A 61 27.54 7.16 52.52
C GLY A 61 26.58 6.36 51.61
N ASN A 62 27.13 5.87 50.50
CA ASN A 62 26.80 4.62 49.78
C ASN A 62 25.34 4.23 49.47
N GLY A 63 24.92 4.54 48.24
CA GLY A 63 24.42 3.50 47.31
C GLY A 63 22.91 3.23 47.27
N GLU A 64 22.21 3.93 46.38
CA GLU A 64 20.88 3.56 45.85
C GLU A 64 20.67 4.28 44.50
N GLU A 65 20.97 3.62 43.38
CA GLU A 65 20.67 4.06 41.99
C GLU A 65 19.89 2.93 41.28
N ASP A 66 18.63 2.66 41.65
CA ASP A 66 17.80 1.66 40.95
C ASP A 66 16.26 1.72 41.17
N GLU A 67 15.66 2.86 41.57
CA GLU A 67 14.18 2.92 41.80
C GLU A 67 13.35 3.73 40.76
N GLU A 68 13.93 4.68 40.02
CA GLU A 68 13.13 5.56 39.12
C GLU A 68 12.64 4.86 37.82
N MET A 69 13.16 3.67 37.50
CA MET A 69 12.72 2.86 36.35
C MET A 69 11.46 2.02 36.60
N SER A 70 11.01 1.88 37.86
CA SER A 70 9.88 1.01 38.22
C SER A 70 8.51 1.60 37.81
N GLY A 71 8.37 2.93 37.87
CA GLY A 71 7.10 3.63 37.62
C GLY A 71 6.56 3.44 36.20
N GLY A 72 7.43 3.51 35.19
CA GLY A 72 7.05 3.25 33.79
C GLY A 72 6.54 1.82 33.57
N PHE A 73 7.18 0.83 34.19
CA PHE A 73 6.79 -0.57 34.06
C PHE A 73 5.44 -0.87 34.72
N LEU A 74 5.13 -0.19 35.84
CA LEU A 74 3.82 -0.26 36.49
C LEU A 74 2.71 0.42 35.67
N VAL A 75 2.99 1.55 35.01
CA VAL A 75 2.02 2.19 34.09
C VAL A 75 1.75 1.32 32.86
N VAL A 76 2.77 0.67 32.29
CA VAL A 76 2.58 -0.32 31.21
C VAL A 76 1.75 -1.52 31.70
N SER A 77 2.02 -2.02 32.90
CA SER A 77 1.24 -3.11 33.51
C SER A 77 -0.21 -2.71 33.82
N ALA A 78 -0.48 -1.44 34.14
CA ALA A 78 -1.83 -0.91 34.34
C ALA A 78 -2.58 -0.66 33.02
N LEU A 79 -1.86 -0.34 31.94
CA LEU A 79 -2.39 -0.29 30.57
C LEU A 79 -2.61 -1.68 29.97
N MET A 80 -1.94 -2.71 30.46
CA MET A 80 -2.33 -4.12 30.30
C MET A 80 -3.53 -4.47 31.20
N ALA A 81 -4.57 -3.63 31.15
CA ALA A 81 -5.88 -3.94 31.71
C ALA A 81 -6.37 -5.29 31.15
N ASN A 82 -6.91 -6.15 32.02
CA ASN A 82 -7.21 -7.54 31.67
C ASN A 82 -8.49 -7.65 30.80
N THR A 83 -8.42 -7.21 29.55
CA THR A 83 -9.50 -7.27 28.56
C THR A 83 -9.65 -8.68 28.01
N ASP A 84 -10.21 -9.58 28.83
CA ASP A 84 -10.67 -10.89 28.37
C ASP A 84 -11.90 -10.80 27.44
N GLU A 85 -12.46 -9.61 27.28
CA GLU A 85 -13.55 -9.25 26.38
C GLU A 85 -13.22 -9.57 24.91
N LYS A 86 -14.01 -10.47 24.31
CA LYS A 86 -13.78 -10.99 22.96
C LYS A 86 -14.63 -10.25 21.92
N ILE A 87 -14.15 -9.07 21.53
CA ILE A 87 -14.76 -8.27 20.45
C ILE A 87 -14.85 -9.01 19.11
N HIS A 88 -15.79 -8.55 18.28
CA HIS A 88 -15.94 -8.90 16.87
C HIS A 88 -15.40 -7.78 15.97
N VAL A 89 -14.38 -8.11 15.17
CA VAL A 89 -13.80 -7.23 14.16
C VAL A 89 -14.18 -7.70 12.76
N VAL A 90 -14.72 -6.81 11.93
CA VAL A 90 -14.81 -6.99 10.48
C VAL A 90 -13.56 -6.41 9.82
N MET A 91 -13.08 -7.06 8.76
CA MET A 91 -11.95 -6.59 7.95
C MET A 91 -12.35 -6.57 6.48
N PHE A 92 -12.09 -5.45 5.78
CA PHE A 92 -12.35 -5.33 4.33
C PHE A 92 -11.17 -4.67 3.61
N PRO A 93 -10.12 -5.45 3.24
CA PRO A 93 -8.97 -4.97 2.46
C PRO A 93 -9.34 -4.54 1.04
N TRP A 94 -8.47 -3.76 0.40
CA TRP A 94 -8.53 -3.53 -1.05
C TRP A 94 -8.26 -4.84 -1.83
N LEU A 95 -8.78 -4.93 -3.06
CA LEU A 95 -8.81 -6.14 -3.89
C LEU A 95 -7.47 -6.48 -4.58
N ALA A 96 -6.35 -6.26 -3.88
CA ALA A 96 -4.98 -6.50 -4.32
C ALA A 96 -4.26 -7.45 -3.35
N PHE A 97 -3.50 -8.43 -3.84
CA PHE A 97 -2.84 -9.41 -2.96
C PHE A 97 -1.72 -8.79 -2.10
N GLY A 98 -1.16 -7.65 -2.52
CA GLY A 98 -0.28 -6.82 -1.70
C GLY A 98 -0.97 -6.27 -0.43
N HIS A 99 -2.28 -6.03 -0.48
CA HIS A 99 -3.11 -5.61 0.65
C HIS A 99 -3.66 -6.81 1.42
N VAL A 100 -4.35 -7.73 0.73
CA VAL A 100 -5.03 -8.89 1.33
C VAL A 100 -4.10 -9.74 2.21
N THR A 101 -2.84 -9.94 1.80
CA THR A 101 -1.89 -10.79 2.55
C THR A 101 -1.56 -10.26 3.96
N PRO A 102 -0.97 -9.05 4.16
CA PRO A 102 -0.71 -8.54 5.50
C PRO A 102 -1.97 -8.31 6.33
N TRP A 103 -3.09 -7.94 5.71
CA TRP A 103 -4.40 -7.91 6.37
C TRP A 103 -4.80 -9.27 6.94
N LEU A 104 -4.55 -10.34 6.20
CA LEU A 104 -4.81 -11.72 6.64
C LEU A 104 -3.84 -12.17 7.75
N GLU A 105 -2.61 -11.65 7.81
CA GLU A 105 -1.72 -11.85 8.97
C GLU A 105 -2.26 -11.15 10.23
N LEU A 106 -2.71 -9.89 10.12
CA LEU A 106 -3.35 -9.18 11.24
C LEU A 106 -4.62 -9.91 11.72
N ALA A 107 -5.43 -10.41 10.79
CA ALA A 107 -6.62 -11.22 11.08
C ALA A 107 -6.27 -12.46 11.94
N LYS A 108 -5.20 -13.19 11.61
CA LYS A 108 -4.74 -14.35 12.38
C LYS A 108 -4.25 -13.95 13.77
N LEU A 109 -3.49 -12.86 13.89
CA LEU A 109 -2.96 -12.40 15.17
C LEU A 109 -4.06 -11.96 16.14
N LEU A 110 -5.12 -11.32 15.65
CA LEU A 110 -6.29 -10.98 16.48
C LEU A 110 -7.13 -12.23 16.80
N ALA A 111 -7.36 -13.12 15.83
CA ALA A 111 -8.10 -14.35 16.06
C ALA A 111 -7.39 -15.29 17.05
N ALA A 112 -6.04 -15.33 17.05
CA ALA A 112 -5.23 -16.07 18.01
C ALA A 112 -5.33 -15.53 19.46
N LYS A 113 -5.72 -14.27 19.66
CA LYS A 113 -6.08 -13.69 20.97
C LYS A 113 -7.53 -14.03 21.40
N GLY A 114 -8.26 -14.74 20.55
CA GLY A 114 -9.65 -15.17 20.79
C GLY A 114 -10.72 -14.19 20.29
N HIS A 115 -10.35 -13.13 19.58
CA HIS A 115 -11.32 -12.21 18.97
C HIS A 115 -12.03 -12.89 17.78
N LYS A 116 -13.31 -12.55 17.56
CA LYS A 116 -14.10 -13.00 16.39
C LYS A 116 -13.73 -12.11 15.21
N ILE A 117 -13.28 -12.69 14.10
CA ILE A 117 -12.87 -11.95 12.90
C ILE A 117 -13.74 -12.35 11.72
N SER A 118 -14.35 -11.36 11.05
CA SER A 118 -15.06 -11.55 9.77
C SER A 118 -14.26 -10.89 8.65
N PHE A 119 -13.48 -11.70 7.93
CA PHE A 119 -12.65 -11.25 6.83
C PHE A 119 -13.48 -11.21 5.54
N ILE A 120 -13.92 -10.02 5.14
CA ILE A 120 -14.73 -9.79 3.94
C ILE A 120 -13.80 -9.59 2.74
N SER A 121 -14.05 -10.35 1.67
CA SER A 121 -13.50 -10.08 0.35
C SER A 121 -14.36 -10.75 -0.73
N THR A 122 -13.94 -10.65 -1.99
CA THR A 122 -14.64 -11.29 -3.11
C THR A 122 -14.52 -12.82 -3.05
N PRO A 123 -15.48 -13.58 -3.62
CA PRO A 123 -15.41 -15.04 -3.74
C PRO A 123 -14.05 -15.53 -4.25
N THR A 124 -13.58 -14.95 -5.35
CA THR A 124 -12.35 -15.33 -6.04
C THR A 124 -11.09 -15.02 -5.24
N ILE A 125 -11.05 -13.91 -4.49
CA ILE A 125 -9.90 -13.64 -3.60
C ILE A 125 -9.87 -14.67 -2.48
N ILE A 126 -11.00 -14.95 -1.83
CA ILE A 126 -11.09 -15.93 -0.73
C ILE A 126 -10.71 -17.34 -1.19
N ASP A 127 -11.15 -17.77 -2.38
CA ASP A 127 -10.78 -19.09 -2.94
C ASP A 127 -9.33 -19.18 -3.45
N ARG A 128 -8.65 -18.04 -3.63
CA ARG A 128 -7.23 -17.93 -4.00
C ARG A 128 -6.30 -17.68 -2.81
N LEU A 129 -6.82 -17.52 -1.58
CA LEU A 129 -5.97 -17.38 -0.39
C LEU A 129 -5.10 -18.64 -0.20
N PRO A 130 -3.87 -18.50 0.32
CA PRO A 130 -3.09 -19.66 0.75
C PRO A 130 -3.91 -20.50 1.73
N LYS A 131 -4.05 -21.79 1.45
CA LYS A 131 -4.67 -22.73 2.40
C LYS A 131 -3.82 -22.70 3.67
N PRO A 132 -4.37 -22.30 4.82
CA PRO A 132 -3.58 -22.24 6.02
C PRO A 132 -3.27 -23.65 6.52
N PRO A 133 -2.18 -23.82 7.30
CA PRO A 133 -1.99 -25.04 8.08
C PRO A 133 -3.22 -25.32 8.94
N SER A 134 -3.40 -26.58 9.35
CA SER A 134 -4.64 -27.14 9.92
C SER A 134 -5.05 -26.60 11.30
N ASN A 135 -4.47 -25.49 11.73
CA ASN A 135 -4.58 -24.81 13.02
C ASN A 135 -5.06 -23.35 12.89
N LEU A 136 -5.91 -23.04 11.89
CA LEU A 136 -6.68 -21.78 11.87
C LEU A 136 -7.38 -21.57 13.23
N PRO A 137 -7.29 -20.37 13.84
CA PRO A 137 -8.16 -20.02 14.96
C PRO A 137 -9.63 -20.15 14.53
N SER A 138 -10.43 -20.87 15.31
CA SER A 138 -11.85 -21.15 14.99
C SER A 138 -12.74 -19.91 14.96
N THR A 139 -12.21 -18.75 15.37
CA THR A 139 -12.87 -17.45 15.39
C THR A 139 -12.59 -16.60 14.13
N LEU A 140 -11.74 -17.05 13.21
CA LEU A 140 -11.51 -16.38 11.91
C LEU A 140 -12.45 -16.96 10.84
N HIS A 141 -13.38 -16.13 10.36
CA HIS A 141 -14.41 -16.48 9.40
C HIS A 141 -14.25 -15.67 8.11
N PHE A 142 -14.19 -16.35 6.96
CA PHE A 142 -14.19 -15.71 5.65
C PHE A 142 -15.61 -15.43 5.18
N VAL A 143 -15.88 -14.20 4.75
CA VAL A 143 -17.20 -13.73 4.30
C VAL A 143 -17.09 -13.31 2.84
N LYS A 144 -17.67 -14.11 1.94
CA LYS A 144 -17.68 -13.85 0.50
C LYS A 144 -18.72 -12.79 0.16
N LEU A 145 -18.28 -11.64 -0.34
CA LEU A 145 -19.12 -10.56 -0.84
C LEU A 145 -18.97 -10.47 -2.36
N PRO A 146 -19.95 -10.95 -3.16
CA PRO A 146 -19.86 -10.94 -4.63
C PRO A 146 -19.72 -9.52 -5.18
N LEU A 147 -18.78 -9.32 -6.10
CA LEU A 147 -18.54 -8.04 -6.73
C LEU A 147 -19.63 -7.73 -7.79
N PRO A 148 -20.27 -6.55 -7.79
CA PRO A 148 -21.25 -6.20 -8.81
C PRO A 148 -20.56 -5.98 -10.16
N GLN A 149 -21.18 -6.49 -11.22
CA GLN A 149 -20.66 -6.36 -12.59
C GLN A 149 -20.74 -4.90 -13.08
N VAL A 150 -19.71 -4.44 -13.77
CA VAL A 150 -19.52 -3.06 -14.24
C VAL A 150 -18.99 -3.06 -15.67
N GLU A 151 -19.46 -2.15 -16.51
CA GLU A 151 -18.96 -1.98 -17.87
C GLU A 151 -17.46 -1.67 -17.87
N GLY A 152 -16.68 -2.39 -18.69
CA GLY A 152 -15.21 -2.33 -18.72
C GLY A 152 -14.50 -3.37 -17.83
N LEU A 153 -15.19 -3.94 -16.83
CA LEU A 153 -14.68 -5.03 -16.01
C LEU A 153 -14.98 -6.41 -16.67
N PRO A 154 -13.97 -7.28 -16.88
CA PRO A 154 -14.20 -8.66 -17.30
C PRO A 154 -14.95 -9.47 -16.23
N PRO A 155 -15.87 -10.39 -16.59
CA PRO A 155 -16.76 -11.04 -15.63
C PRO A 155 -16.07 -11.77 -14.47
N ASP A 156 -14.94 -12.43 -14.75
CA ASP A 156 -14.18 -13.24 -13.78
C ASP A 156 -13.05 -12.46 -13.07
N ALA A 157 -12.94 -11.14 -13.30
CA ALA A 157 -11.87 -10.31 -12.74
C ALA A 157 -12.30 -9.64 -11.43
N GLU A 158 -12.02 -10.30 -10.30
CA GLU A 158 -12.33 -9.77 -8.96
C GLU A 158 -11.09 -9.26 -8.19
N ALA A 159 -9.89 -9.25 -8.80
CA ALA A 159 -8.66 -8.75 -8.16
C ALA A 159 -7.71 -8.00 -9.14
N THR A 160 -6.85 -7.12 -8.63
CA THR A 160 -5.92 -6.29 -9.43
C THR A 160 -4.91 -7.09 -10.28
N ILE A 161 -4.66 -8.35 -9.90
CA ILE A 161 -3.77 -9.31 -10.56
C ILE A 161 -4.37 -9.90 -11.85
N ASP A 162 -5.69 -9.86 -12.00
CA ASP A 162 -6.42 -10.33 -13.18
C ASP A 162 -6.39 -9.32 -14.33
N LEU A 163 -6.02 -8.06 -14.03
CA LEU A 163 -6.21 -6.89 -14.89
C LEU A 163 -4.89 -6.18 -15.28
N PRO A 164 -4.80 -5.64 -16.51
CA PRO A 164 -3.82 -4.60 -16.82
C PRO A 164 -4.14 -3.32 -16.03
N ALA A 165 -3.13 -2.48 -15.78
CA ALA A 165 -3.20 -1.35 -14.85
C ALA A 165 -4.37 -0.38 -15.16
N ASN A 166 -4.58 -0.06 -16.44
CA ASN A 166 -5.65 0.83 -16.91
C ASN A 166 -7.08 0.30 -16.73
N LYS A 167 -7.26 -0.99 -16.39
CA LYS A 167 -8.58 -1.56 -16.03
C LYS A 167 -8.85 -1.57 -14.53
N VAL A 168 -7.87 -1.30 -13.67
CA VAL A 168 -8.03 -1.38 -12.20
C VAL A 168 -9.09 -0.40 -11.67
N GLN A 169 -9.28 0.75 -12.33
CA GLN A 169 -10.35 1.70 -12.05
C GLN A 169 -11.77 1.07 -12.07
N TYR A 170 -12.02 0.06 -12.89
CA TYR A 170 -13.32 -0.62 -12.92
C TYR A 170 -13.59 -1.47 -11.67
N LEU A 171 -12.55 -1.98 -10.99
CA LEU A 171 -12.69 -2.60 -9.66
C LEU A 171 -13.09 -1.57 -8.60
N LYS A 172 -12.60 -0.32 -8.69
CA LYS A 172 -12.97 0.76 -7.76
C LYS A 172 -14.46 1.09 -7.91
N ILE A 173 -14.93 1.30 -9.15
CA ILE A 173 -16.36 1.51 -9.45
C ILE A 173 -17.23 0.35 -8.94
N ALA A 174 -16.74 -0.88 -9.02
CA ALA A 174 -17.46 -2.06 -8.52
C ALA A 174 -17.47 -2.13 -6.97
N ILE A 175 -16.37 -1.74 -6.31
CA ILE A 175 -16.30 -1.54 -4.85
C ILE A 175 -17.26 -0.42 -4.41
N ASP A 176 -17.33 0.72 -5.11
CA ASP A 176 -18.22 1.83 -4.74
C ASP A 176 -19.70 1.44 -4.77
N LYS A 177 -20.07 0.49 -5.64
CA LYS A 177 -21.42 -0.09 -5.72
C LYS A 177 -21.73 -1.06 -4.57
N LEU A 178 -20.76 -1.43 -3.73
CA LEU A 178 -20.97 -2.27 -2.55
C LEU A 178 -21.46 -1.52 -1.30
N GLN A 179 -21.59 -0.18 -1.30
CA GLN A 179 -22.11 0.59 -0.15
C GLN A 179 -23.37 -0.01 0.48
N GLU A 180 -24.43 -0.17 -0.31
CA GLU A 180 -25.74 -0.69 0.12
C GLU A 180 -25.72 -2.19 0.49
N PRO A 181 -25.03 -3.09 -0.25
CA PRO A 181 -24.76 -4.46 0.21
C PRO A 181 -23.96 -4.54 1.51
N PHE A 182 -22.91 -3.73 1.67
CA PHE A 182 -21.98 -3.78 2.79
C PHE A 182 -22.60 -3.24 4.08
N ALA A 183 -23.40 -2.17 4.00
CA ALA A 183 -24.20 -1.70 5.14
C ALA A 183 -25.08 -2.82 5.72
N LYS A 184 -25.71 -3.62 4.84
CA LYS A 184 -26.55 -4.77 5.24
C LYS A 184 -25.71 -5.93 5.81
N VAL A 185 -24.49 -6.12 5.32
CA VAL A 185 -23.54 -7.08 5.92
C VAL A 185 -23.12 -6.63 7.32
N LEU A 186 -22.78 -5.35 7.53
CA LEU A 186 -22.47 -4.81 8.86
C LEU A 186 -23.66 -4.96 9.83
N GLN A 187 -24.86 -4.54 9.42
CA GLN A 187 -26.11 -4.70 10.19
C GLN A 187 -26.43 -6.18 10.52
N SER A 188 -26.03 -7.13 9.67
CA SER A 188 -26.25 -8.56 9.91
C SER A 188 -25.12 -9.23 10.71
N LEU A 189 -23.94 -8.62 10.79
CA LEU A 189 -22.79 -9.14 11.53
C LEU A 189 -22.72 -8.59 12.96
N ASP A 190 -23.27 -7.39 13.16
CA ASP A 190 -23.29 -6.61 14.41
C ASP A 190 -21.91 -6.55 15.11
N PRO A 191 -20.86 -6.03 14.42
CA PRO A 191 -19.51 -6.05 14.95
C PRO A 191 -19.22 -4.83 15.83
N ASP A 192 -18.33 -5.02 16.81
CA ASP A 192 -17.79 -3.92 17.61
C ASP A 192 -16.91 -2.97 16.75
N TRP A 193 -16.14 -3.54 15.81
CA TRP A 193 -15.15 -2.82 15.00
C TRP A 193 -15.19 -3.17 13.49
N ILE A 194 -14.91 -2.19 12.63
CA ILE A 194 -14.64 -2.36 11.19
C ILE A 194 -13.29 -1.76 10.81
N PHE A 195 -12.41 -2.60 10.28
CA PHE A 195 -11.17 -2.20 9.62
C PHE A 195 -11.41 -2.14 8.10
N TYR A 196 -11.11 -1.00 7.47
CA TYR A 196 -11.24 -0.82 6.01
C TYR A 196 -10.00 -0.17 5.37
N ASP A 197 -9.85 -0.38 4.05
CA ASP A 197 -8.73 0.08 3.22
C ASP A 197 -9.12 1.33 2.41
N PHE A 198 -8.15 1.96 1.74
CA PHE A 198 -8.33 3.30 1.14
C PHE A 198 -9.45 3.33 0.08
N ALA A 199 -9.60 2.26 -0.70
CA ALA A 199 -10.56 2.19 -1.78
C ALA A 199 -12.01 2.22 -1.28
N GLN A 200 -12.23 1.76 -0.05
CA GLN A 200 -13.52 1.69 0.65
C GLN A 200 -13.79 2.94 1.51
N TYR A 201 -13.42 4.13 1.02
CA TYR A 201 -13.55 5.43 1.72
C TYR A 201 -14.95 5.71 2.30
N TRP A 202 -15.99 5.15 1.68
CA TRP A 202 -17.39 5.24 2.09
C TRP A 202 -17.75 4.40 3.32
N VAL A 203 -16.86 3.54 3.83
CA VAL A 203 -17.14 2.67 5.01
C VAL A 203 -17.20 3.46 6.31
N GLY A 204 -16.32 4.44 6.53
CA GLY A 204 -16.30 5.24 7.76
C GLY A 204 -17.65 5.92 8.06
N PRO A 205 -18.27 6.63 7.11
CA PRO A 205 -19.61 7.22 7.29
C PRO A 205 -20.71 6.18 7.57
N ILE A 206 -20.65 4.99 6.96
CA ILE A 206 -21.60 3.90 7.23
C ILE A 206 -21.40 3.35 8.65
N ALA A 207 -20.15 3.13 9.07
CA ALA A 207 -19.81 2.68 10.42
C ALA A 207 -20.33 3.66 11.49
N ALA A 208 -20.08 4.95 11.29
CA ALA A 208 -20.58 6.01 12.17
C ALA A 208 -22.11 6.07 12.24
N HIS A 209 -22.82 5.85 11.12
CA HIS A 209 -24.29 5.78 11.11
C HIS A 209 -24.84 4.56 11.87
N LEU A 210 -24.10 3.44 11.87
CA LEU A 210 -24.45 2.21 12.59
C LEU A 210 -23.93 2.19 14.04
N GLY A 211 -23.12 3.16 14.46
CA GLY A 211 -22.49 3.21 15.79
C GLY A 211 -21.27 2.30 15.97
N ILE A 212 -20.77 1.70 14.89
CA ILE A 212 -19.65 0.74 14.87
C ILE A 212 -18.33 1.50 14.91
N LYS A 213 -17.34 1.03 15.70
CA LYS A 213 -16.01 1.66 15.73
C LYS A 213 -15.19 1.35 14.49
N SER A 214 -14.48 2.35 13.99
CA SER A 214 -13.96 2.35 12.63
C SER A 214 -12.45 2.60 12.59
N THR A 215 -11.74 1.85 11.76
CA THR A 215 -10.28 1.95 11.64
C THR A 215 -9.88 1.89 10.18
N PHE A 216 -9.21 2.95 9.71
CA PHE A 216 -8.50 2.87 8.44
C PHE A 216 -7.18 2.12 8.68
N PHE A 217 -6.94 1.02 7.97
CA PHE A 217 -5.68 0.28 8.08
C PHE A 217 -4.87 0.36 6.79
N SER A 218 -3.73 1.04 6.86
CA SER A 218 -2.80 1.18 5.74
C SER A 218 -1.69 0.14 5.75
N ILE A 219 -1.46 -0.46 4.58
CA ILE A 219 -0.25 -1.26 4.31
C ILE A 219 0.95 -0.41 3.87
N CYS A 220 0.76 0.90 3.68
CA CYS A 220 1.82 1.85 3.40
C CYS A 220 2.53 2.29 4.67
N ILE A 221 3.77 2.77 4.52
CA ILE A 221 4.61 3.24 5.63
C ILE A 221 4.14 4.60 6.17
N ALA A 222 4.37 4.86 7.45
CA ALA A 222 3.98 6.10 8.11
C ALA A 222 4.58 7.33 7.42
N ALA A 223 5.85 7.25 6.99
CA ALA A 223 6.53 8.31 6.26
C ALA A 223 5.86 8.66 4.93
N MET A 224 5.26 7.69 4.24
CA MET A 224 4.53 7.94 2.98
C MET A 224 3.22 8.68 3.26
N LEU A 225 2.43 8.21 4.22
CA LEU A 225 1.16 8.83 4.60
C LEU A 225 1.37 10.26 5.13
N ALA A 226 2.35 10.42 6.03
CA ALA A 226 2.74 11.71 6.57
C ALA A 226 3.34 12.64 5.51
N PHE A 227 4.00 12.12 4.46
CA PHE A 227 4.45 12.95 3.34
C PHE A 227 3.29 13.42 2.47
N LEU A 228 2.23 12.61 2.30
CA LEU A 228 1.03 13.01 1.54
C LEU A 228 0.31 14.16 2.24
N GLY A 229 0.10 14.10 3.55
CA GLY A 229 -0.29 15.27 4.37
C GLY A 229 -1.66 15.17 5.06
N PRO A 230 -2.11 16.28 5.70
CA PRO A 230 -3.40 16.33 6.39
C PRO A 230 -4.59 16.14 5.42
N PRO A 231 -5.81 15.84 5.92
CA PRO A 231 -6.93 15.47 5.06
C PRO A 231 -7.35 16.50 4.01
N SER A 232 -7.36 17.80 4.34
CA SER A 232 -7.88 18.84 3.44
C SER A 232 -7.06 18.97 2.13
N PRO A 233 -5.71 18.99 2.15
CA PRO A 233 -4.88 18.86 0.94
C PRO A 233 -5.22 17.66 0.04
N LEU A 234 -5.68 16.55 0.62
CA LEU A 234 -5.98 15.30 -0.10
C LEU A 234 -7.43 15.24 -0.64
N ILE A 235 -8.37 15.90 0.04
CA ILE A 235 -9.80 15.87 -0.26
C ILE A 235 -10.22 17.08 -1.10
N ASP A 236 -9.83 18.28 -0.65
CA ASP A 236 -10.23 19.57 -1.23
C ASP A 236 -9.23 20.03 -2.31
N GLY A 237 -8.09 19.34 -2.44
CA GLY A 237 -7.00 19.69 -3.35
C GLY A 237 -6.30 21.00 -2.99
N ASP A 238 -6.39 21.46 -1.74
CA ASP A 238 -5.92 22.79 -1.31
C ASP A 238 -4.38 22.91 -1.20
N ASP A 239 -3.64 21.80 -1.34
CA ASP A 239 -2.20 21.70 -1.05
C ASP A 239 -1.38 22.86 -1.63
N SER A 240 -0.56 23.48 -0.79
CA SER A 240 0.46 24.45 -1.19
C SER A 240 1.46 23.94 -2.26
N ARG A 241 1.64 22.61 -2.37
CA ARG A 241 2.45 21.97 -3.43
C ARG A 241 1.59 21.80 -4.68
N LYS A 242 1.98 22.43 -5.80
CA LYS A 242 1.22 22.41 -7.07
C LYS A 242 2.04 21.93 -8.28
N LYS A 243 3.34 21.65 -8.12
CA LYS A 243 4.24 21.19 -9.18
C LYS A 243 5.15 20.06 -8.68
N PRO A 244 5.69 19.18 -9.56
CA PRO A 244 6.57 18.09 -9.16
C PRO A 244 7.78 18.54 -8.32
N GLU A 245 8.34 19.73 -8.57
CA GLU A 245 9.42 20.33 -7.80
C GLU A 245 9.07 20.51 -6.30
N ASP A 246 7.81 20.84 -5.99
CA ASP A 246 7.35 21.12 -4.61
C ASP A 246 7.35 19.86 -3.73
N PHE A 247 7.39 18.67 -4.34
CA PHE A 247 7.50 17.37 -3.67
C PHE A 247 8.97 16.88 -3.56
N THR A 248 9.94 17.66 -4.07
CA THR A 248 11.38 17.35 -3.98
C THR A 248 12.07 17.88 -2.72
N ILE A 249 11.29 18.47 -1.81
CA ILE A 249 11.69 18.88 -0.47
C ILE A 249 10.77 18.23 0.59
N PRO A 250 11.22 18.10 1.85
CA PRO A 250 10.34 17.67 2.95
C PRO A 250 9.14 18.62 3.14
N PRO A 251 7.95 18.12 3.53
CA PRO A 251 6.77 18.96 3.71
C PRO A 251 6.88 19.87 4.95
N LYS A 252 6.23 21.04 4.87
CA LYS A 252 6.25 22.10 5.91
C LYS A 252 5.74 21.68 7.30
N TRP A 253 5.05 20.54 7.40
CA TRP A 253 4.48 20.00 8.64
C TRP A 253 5.36 18.90 9.28
N VAL A 254 6.51 18.55 8.68
CA VAL A 254 7.49 17.66 9.30
C VAL A 254 8.41 18.49 10.19
N PRO A 255 8.40 18.31 11.53
CA PRO A 255 9.10 19.22 12.46
C PRO A 255 10.59 18.89 12.65
N PHE A 256 11.09 17.84 11.99
CA PHE A 256 12.46 17.34 12.12
C PHE A 256 13.21 17.34 10.79
N GLN A 257 14.54 17.39 10.85
CA GLN A 257 15.38 17.35 9.64
C GLN A 257 15.34 15.95 9.01
N THR A 258 14.95 15.86 7.74
CA THR A 258 14.88 14.60 7.00
C THR A 258 15.32 14.76 5.55
N THR A 259 15.75 13.65 4.93
CA THR A 259 16.02 13.55 3.49
C THR A 259 14.91 12.84 2.72
N VAL A 260 13.78 12.53 3.37
CA VAL A 260 12.61 11.94 2.71
C VAL A 260 11.92 13.03 1.88
N ALA A 261 12.07 12.91 0.57
CA ALA A 261 11.36 13.65 -0.46
C ALA A 261 11.36 12.83 -1.75
N TYR A 262 10.43 13.12 -2.67
CA TYR A 262 10.48 12.51 -4.00
C TYR A 262 11.68 13.03 -4.78
N LYS A 263 12.25 12.21 -5.66
CA LYS A 263 13.14 12.72 -6.69
C LYS A 263 12.29 13.19 -7.85
N TYR A 264 12.64 14.30 -8.50
CA TYR A 264 11.85 14.91 -9.58
C TYR A 264 11.32 13.92 -10.62
N TYR A 265 12.14 12.96 -11.06
CA TYR A 265 11.73 11.89 -11.99
C TYR A 265 10.71 10.92 -11.39
N ASP A 266 10.87 10.56 -10.11
CA ASP A 266 9.98 9.62 -9.41
C ASP A 266 8.59 10.25 -9.23
N ILE A 267 8.49 11.52 -8.79
CA ILE A 267 7.20 12.24 -8.69
C ILE A 267 6.61 12.57 -10.06
N LYS A 268 7.42 12.93 -11.07
CA LYS A 268 6.90 13.22 -12.42
C LYS A 268 6.15 12.02 -13.03
N ASN A 269 6.58 10.80 -12.72
CA ASN A 269 5.91 9.56 -13.15
C ASN A 269 4.78 9.10 -12.19
N SER A 270 4.41 9.92 -11.22
CA SER A 270 3.31 9.65 -10.27
C SER A 270 2.41 10.88 -10.05
N PHE A 271 2.63 11.96 -10.81
CA PHE A 271 1.77 13.14 -10.79
C PHE A 271 0.39 12.84 -11.40
N ASP A 272 0.34 11.91 -12.34
CA ASP A 272 -0.85 11.36 -12.97
C ASP A 272 -1.79 10.67 -11.94
N CYS A 273 -1.31 10.32 -10.74
CA CYS A 273 -2.15 9.81 -9.64
C CYS A 273 -3.05 10.90 -9.01
N VAL A 274 -2.92 12.15 -9.45
CA VAL A 274 -3.80 13.29 -9.10
C VAL A 274 -4.92 13.48 -10.15
N GLU A 275 -4.84 12.83 -11.31
CA GLU A 275 -5.92 12.87 -12.31
C GLU A 275 -7.13 12.03 -11.88
N ASP A 276 -8.33 12.45 -12.31
CA ASP A 276 -9.57 11.72 -12.04
C ASP A 276 -9.61 10.40 -12.82
N ASP A 277 -9.70 9.28 -12.10
CA ASP A 277 -9.97 7.98 -12.73
C ASP A 277 -11.46 7.81 -13.07
N ALA A 278 -11.80 6.74 -13.80
CA ALA A 278 -13.17 6.49 -14.29
C ALA A 278 -14.25 6.35 -13.19
N SER A 279 -13.89 6.30 -11.90
CA SER A 279 -14.85 6.39 -10.79
C SER A 279 -15.28 7.82 -10.44
N GLY A 280 -14.53 8.83 -10.88
CA GLY A 280 -14.70 10.23 -10.48
C GLY A 280 -14.19 10.55 -9.07
N VAL A 281 -13.44 9.63 -8.44
CA VAL A 281 -12.80 9.85 -7.13
C VAL A 281 -11.40 9.22 -7.15
N ASN A 282 -10.37 10.04 -7.33
CA ASN A 282 -8.97 9.60 -7.38
C ASN A 282 -8.46 9.07 -6.02
N ASP A 283 -7.29 8.41 -6.05
CA ASP A 283 -6.77 7.67 -4.88
C ASP A 283 -6.34 8.56 -3.71
N LEU A 284 -5.99 9.83 -3.95
CA LEU A 284 -5.68 10.79 -2.88
C LEU A 284 -6.96 11.19 -2.13
N ILE A 285 -8.04 11.48 -2.85
CA ILE A 285 -9.34 11.79 -2.24
C ILE A 285 -9.87 10.58 -1.47
N ARG A 286 -9.78 9.37 -2.04
CA ARG A 286 -10.16 8.11 -1.36
C ARG A 286 -9.38 7.90 -0.06
N LEU A 287 -8.07 8.09 -0.10
CA LEU A 287 -7.19 7.97 1.07
C LEU A 287 -7.48 9.05 2.13
N GLY A 288 -7.63 10.31 1.71
CA GLY A 288 -7.98 11.43 2.58
C GLY A 288 -9.30 11.23 3.30
N LEU A 289 -10.37 10.90 2.56
CA LEU A 289 -11.70 10.58 3.11
C LEU A 289 -11.65 9.37 4.05
N SER A 290 -10.85 8.35 3.73
CA SER A 290 -10.68 7.17 4.60
C SER A 290 -10.09 7.53 5.96
N MET A 291 -9.02 8.34 5.99
CA MET A 291 -8.39 8.82 7.22
C MET A 291 -9.26 9.85 7.96
N GLN A 292 -9.98 10.71 7.24
CA GLN A 292 -10.92 11.66 7.85
C GLN A 292 -12.13 10.98 8.51
N SER A 293 -12.57 9.83 7.98
CA SER A 293 -13.83 9.17 8.41
C SER A 293 -13.68 8.01 9.40
N CYS A 294 -12.46 7.66 9.82
CA CYS A 294 -12.20 6.63 10.84
C CYS A 294 -12.15 7.20 12.27
N ASP A 295 -12.32 6.36 13.29
CA ASP A 295 -11.96 6.70 14.68
C ASP A 295 -10.43 6.65 14.89
N PHE A 296 -9.76 5.69 14.25
CA PHE A 296 -8.34 5.40 14.45
C PHE A 296 -7.62 5.07 13.13
N ILE A 297 -6.32 5.37 13.07
CA ILE A 297 -5.45 5.01 11.93
C ILE A 297 -4.51 3.89 12.35
N ALA A 298 -4.62 2.72 11.72
CA ALA A 298 -3.67 1.62 11.85
C ALA A 298 -2.65 1.68 10.69
N VAL A 299 -1.37 1.42 10.99
CA VAL A 299 -0.29 1.46 10.00
C VAL A 299 0.56 0.20 10.09
N ARG A 300 0.91 -0.40 8.95
CA ARG A 300 1.86 -1.54 8.85
C ARG A 300 3.30 -1.07 9.06
N SER A 301 3.58 -0.63 10.28
CA SER A 301 4.86 -0.10 10.72
C SER A 301 5.13 -0.47 12.19
N SER A 302 6.23 0.03 12.76
CA SER A 302 6.54 -0.08 14.19
C SER A 302 7.40 1.10 14.68
N PHE A 303 7.36 1.38 15.99
CA PHE A 303 8.08 2.52 16.59
C PHE A 303 9.61 2.38 16.50
N GLU A 304 10.14 1.18 16.26
CA GLU A 304 11.56 0.93 16.03
C GLU A 304 12.01 1.30 14.60
N ILE A 305 11.07 1.60 13.69
CA ILE A 305 11.34 1.81 12.26
C ILE A 305 10.89 3.19 11.78
N GLU A 306 9.78 3.75 12.31
CA GLU A 306 9.25 5.06 11.89
C GLU A 306 8.72 5.96 13.05
N PRO A 307 9.42 6.10 14.19
CA PRO A 307 8.85 6.73 15.38
C PRO A 307 8.40 8.19 15.17
N GLU A 308 9.22 9.02 14.53
CA GLU A 308 8.90 10.44 14.31
C GLU A 308 7.81 10.62 13.24
N TRP A 309 7.73 9.71 12.26
CA TRP A 309 6.69 9.75 11.22
C TRP A 309 5.32 9.30 11.72
N LEU A 310 5.27 8.34 12.65
CA LEU A 310 4.03 7.96 13.34
C LEU A 310 3.47 9.14 14.15
N GLN A 311 4.34 9.89 14.84
CA GLN A 311 3.98 11.12 15.57
C GLN A 311 3.50 12.25 14.64
N VAL A 312 4.15 12.45 13.48
CA VAL A 312 3.66 13.41 12.47
C VAL A 312 2.29 12.99 11.94
N LEU A 313 2.08 11.70 11.68
CA LEU A 313 0.80 11.19 11.17
C LEU A 313 -0.35 11.42 12.19
N GLU A 314 -0.09 11.17 13.47
CA GLU A 314 -1.03 11.46 14.57
C GLU A 314 -1.33 12.96 14.67
N THR A 315 -0.30 13.80 14.53
CA THR A 315 -0.42 15.27 14.57
C THR A 315 -1.26 15.81 13.42
N ILE A 316 -1.01 15.39 12.16
CA ILE A 316 -1.68 15.96 10.98
C ILE A 316 -3.09 15.40 10.72
N HIS A 317 -3.47 14.30 11.37
CA HIS A 317 -4.83 13.76 11.31
C HIS A 317 -5.65 13.99 12.58
N GLU A 318 -5.04 14.55 13.64
CA GLU A 318 -5.66 14.83 14.95
C GLU A 318 -6.32 13.59 15.58
N LYS A 319 -5.74 12.40 15.35
CA LYS A 319 -6.29 11.09 15.72
C LYS A 319 -5.20 10.09 16.12
N PRO A 320 -5.49 9.13 17.03
CA PRO A 320 -4.49 8.16 17.45
C PRO A 320 -4.03 7.25 16.31
N VAL A 321 -2.72 7.11 16.19
CA VAL A 321 -2.05 6.26 15.19
C VAL A 321 -1.45 5.03 15.87
N PHE A 322 -1.85 3.84 15.41
CA PHE A 322 -1.37 2.57 15.95
C PHE A 322 -0.52 1.80 14.92
N PRO A 323 0.79 1.65 15.14
CA PRO A 323 1.58 0.67 14.40
C PRO A 323 1.15 -0.76 14.76
N VAL A 324 0.74 -1.55 13.76
CA VAL A 324 0.32 -2.95 13.95
C VAL A 324 1.44 -3.97 13.70
N GLY A 325 2.68 -3.49 13.60
CA GLY A 325 3.86 -4.28 13.25
C GLY A 325 4.02 -4.50 11.74
N GLN A 326 5.11 -5.15 11.37
CA GLN A 326 5.48 -5.34 9.96
C GLN A 326 4.69 -6.45 9.25
N LEU A 327 3.99 -7.32 9.98
CA LEU A 327 3.12 -8.37 9.43
C LEU A 327 3.79 -9.16 8.27
N PRO A 328 4.91 -9.86 8.52
CA PRO A 328 5.49 -10.77 7.54
C PRO A 328 4.60 -12.02 7.35
N PRO A 329 4.51 -12.59 6.14
CA PRO A 329 3.72 -13.81 5.89
C PRO A 329 4.33 -15.02 6.62
N VAL A 330 3.52 -15.73 7.41
CA VAL A 330 4.00 -16.81 8.30
C VAL A 330 3.85 -18.21 7.69
N GLU A 331 4.97 -18.81 7.31
CA GLU A 331 5.17 -20.26 7.07
C GLU A 331 4.27 -20.97 6.02
N TYR A 332 3.58 -20.26 5.13
CA TYR A 332 2.71 -20.88 4.10
C TYR A 332 3.43 -21.80 3.11
N GLU A 333 4.74 -21.65 2.91
CA GLU A 333 5.53 -22.43 1.95
C GLU A 333 5.91 -23.86 2.48
N LEU A 334 5.33 -24.34 3.60
CA LEU A 334 5.69 -25.66 4.19
C LEU A 334 5.35 -26.87 3.27
N GLU A 335 4.24 -26.85 2.54
CA GLU A 335 3.97 -27.88 1.52
C GLU A 335 4.90 -27.73 0.31
N GLU A 336 5.24 -26.47 -0.04
CA GLU A 336 6.02 -26.11 -1.22
C GLU A 336 7.52 -26.42 -1.09
N LYS A 337 8.03 -26.53 0.15
CA LYS A 337 9.36 -27.10 0.48
C LYS A 337 9.59 -28.50 -0.13
N HIS A 338 8.51 -29.24 -0.41
CA HIS A 338 8.57 -30.58 -0.99
C HIS A 338 8.22 -30.61 -2.49
N SER A 339 8.05 -29.46 -3.15
CA SER A 339 7.81 -29.41 -4.59
C SER A 339 9.06 -29.71 -5.42
N ASP A 340 8.89 -30.37 -6.58
CA ASP A 340 9.98 -30.61 -7.54
C ASP A 340 10.54 -29.29 -8.14
N ALA A 341 9.67 -28.28 -8.26
CA ALA A 341 10.03 -26.95 -8.72
C ALA A 341 11.02 -26.28 -7.74
N TRP A 342 10.66 -26.18 -6.46
CA TRP A 342 11.59 -25.69 -5.44
C TRP A 342 12.85 -26.55 -5.36
N SER A 343 12.70 -27.87 -5.37
CA SER A 343 13.83 -28.81 -5.31
C SER A 343 14.83 -28.63 -6.45
N SER A 344 14.40 -28.07 -7.59
CA SER A 344 15.25 -27.73 -8.73
C SER A 344 15.89 -26.34 -8.58
N MET A 345 15.11 -25.34 -8.14
CA MET A 345 15.62 -23.99 -7.84
C MET A 345 16.67 -24.01 -6.74
N LYS A 346 16.41 -24.73 -5.64
CA LYS A 346 17.33 -24.88 -4.50
C LYS A 346 18.66 -25.51 -4.91
N LYS A 347 18.65 -26.59 -5.72
CA LYS A 347 19.89 -27.22 -6.23
C LYS A 347 20.75 -26.24 -7.03
N TRP A 348 20.15 -25.28 -7.73
CA TRP A 348 20.91 -24.23 -8.42
C TRP A 348 21.45 -23.17 -7.45
N LEU A 349 20.70 -22.82 -6.40
CA LEU A 349 21.14 -21.90 -5.34
C LEU A 349 22.21 -22.51 -4.41
N ASP A 350 22.20 -23.83 -4.22
CA ASP A 350 23.13 -24.61 -3.39
C ASP A 350 24.56 -24.69 -3.96
N ILE A 351 24.72 -24.53 -5.27
CA ILE A 351 26.02 -24.55 -5.96
C ILE A 351 26.63 -23.15 -6.14
N LYS A 352 26.14 -22.15 -5.38
CA LYS A 352 26.58 -20.75 -5.46
C LYS A 352 27.19 -20.32 -4.15
N ASP A 353 28.25 -19.52 -4.23
CA ASP A 353 28.92 -18.98 -3.04
C ASP A 353 27.96 -18.16 -2.18
N LYS A 354 28.21 -18.14 -0.87
CA LYS A 354 27.42 -17.39 0.10
C LYS A 354 27.34 -15.91 -0.28
N SER A 355 26.14 -15.36 -0.28
CA SER A 355 25.85 -13.97 -0.65
C SER A 355 26.35 -13.53 -2.04
N SER A 356 26.48 -14.45 -3.01
CA SER A 356 26.93 -14.13 -4.39
C SER A 356 25.80 -13.85 -5.39
N VAL A 357 24.57 -14.30 -5.12
CA VAL A 357 23.44 -14.26 -6.06
C VAL A 357 22.61 -13.00 -5.86
N VAL A 358 22.32 -12.30 -6.96
CA VAL A 358 21.29 -11.24 -7.00
C VAL A 358 19.93 -11.87 -7.27
N TYR A 359 19.00 -11.76 -6.32
CA TYR A 359 17.60 -12.08 -6.56
C TYR A 359 16.90 -10.90 -7.25
N VAL A 360 16.05 -11.15 -8.24
CA VAL A 360 15.33 -10.13 -9.00
C VAL A 360 13.85 -10.51 -9.09
N ALA A 361 12.96 -9.69 -8.53
CA ALA A 361 11.52 -9.88 -8.68
C ALA A 361 10.72 -8.57 -8.53
N PHE A 362 9.73 -8.39 -9.41
CA PHE A 362 8.83 -7.22 -9.41
C PHE A 362 7.42 -7.55 -8.90
N GLY A 363 7.25 -8.74 -8.29
CA GLY A 363 5.98 -9.22 -7.79
C GLY A 363 4.97 -9.53 -8.90
N SER A 364 3.70 -9.55 -8.52
CA SER A 364 2.57 -9.87 -9.41
C SER A 364 1.99 -8.68 -10.16
N GLU A 365 2.17 -7.47 -9.64
CA GLU A 365 1.41 -6.28 -10.06
C GLU A 365 2.25 -5.24 -10.82
N ALA A 366 3.56 -5.16 -10.56
CA ALA A 366 4.46 -4.30 -11.35
C ALA A 366 4.98 -5.04 -12.59
N LYS A 367 4.69 -4.49 -13.76
CA LYS A 367 5.16 -4.95 -15.08
C LYS A 367 6.00 -3.83 -15.70
N PRO A 368 7.35 -3.89 -15.63
CA PRO A 368 8.21 -2.93 -16.33
C PRO A 368 8.02 -3.01 -17.84
N SER A 369 8.33 -1.93 -18.56
CA SER A 369 8.18 -1.88 -20.02
C SER A 369 9.21 -2.78 -20.74
N GLN A 370 8.93 -3.14 -22.00
CA GLN A 370 9.86 -3.96 -22.80
C GLN A 370 11.26 -3.34 -22.90
N ALA A 371 11.37 -2.01 -22.96
CA ALA A 371 12.65 -1.31 -22.92
C ALA A 371 13.36 -1.47 -21.56
N GLN A 372 12.63 -1.33 -20.45
CA GLN A 372 13.18 -1.55 -19.10
C GLN A 372 13.64 -2.99 -18.89
N ILE A 373 12.89 -3.98 -19.37
CA ILE A 373 13.25 -5.40 -19.28
C ILE A 373 14.48 -5.73 -20.16
N THR A 374 14.56 -5.17 -21.36
CA THR A 374 15.70 -5.32 -22.26
C THR A 374 17.00 -4.80 -21.63
N GLU A 375 16.96 -3.59 -21.07
CA GLU A 375 18.11 -2.97 -20.42
C GLU A 375 18.49 -3.67 -19.10
N LEU A 376 17.51 -4.18 -18.35
CA LEU A 376 17.75 -5.00 -17.16
C LEU A 376 18.45 -6.33 -17.52
N ALA A 377 17.98 -7.04 -18.54
CA ALA A 377 18.60 -8.28 -19.00
C ALA A 377 20.05 -8.03 -19.45
N LEU A 378 20.29 -7.03 -20.28
CA LEU A 378 21.65 -6.65 -20.71
C LEU A 378 22.52 -6.21 -19.53
N GLY A 379 21.96 -5.52 -18.53
CA GLY A 379 22.66 -5.16 -17.29
C GLY A 379 23.05 -6.36 -16.43
N LEU A 380 22.17 -7.36 -16.30
CA LEU A 380 22.46 -8.62 -15.61
C LEU A 380 23.55 -9.42 -16.33
N GLU A 381 23.48 -9.52 -17.67
CA GLU A 381 24.51 -10.15 -18.50
C GLU A 381 25.88 -9.48 -18.30
N LEU A 382 25.94 -8.15 -18.47
CA LEU A 382 27.17 -7.36 -18.34
C LEU A 382 27.74 -7.31 -16.91
N SER A 383 26.93 -7.60 -15.88
CA SER A 383 27.40 -7.59 -14.49
C SER A 383 28.37 -8.72 -14.16
N GLY A 384 28.31 -9.84 -14.90
CA GLY A 384 29.01 -11.09 -14.56
C GLY A 384 28.56 -11.78 -13.27
N LEU A 385 27.63 -11.19 -12.51
CA LEU A 385 27.14 -11.72 -11.25
C LEU A 385 26.15 -12.89 -11.47
N PRO A 386 26.13 -13.90 -10.58
CA PRO A 386 25.03 -14.85 -10.53
C PRO A 386 23.70 -14.16 -10.22
N PHE A 387 22.62 -14.54 -10.91
CA PHE A 387 21.29 -13.98 -10.67
C PHE A 387 20.18 -15.03 -10.73
N PHE A 388 19.13 -14.82 -9.92
CA PHE A 388 17.89 -15.57 -9.99
C PHE A 388 16.73 -14.58 -10.23
N TRP A 389 16.12 -14.63 -11.41
CA TRP A 389 15.14 -13.63 -11.84
C TRP A 389 13.76 -14.24 -12.03
N VAL A 390 12.77 -13.81 -11.24
CA VAL A 390 11.36 -14.09 -11.48
C VAL A 390 10.82 -13.04 -12.45
N LEU A 391 10.54 -13.46 -13.69
CA LEU A 391 10.11 -12.59 -14.79
C LEU A 391 8.65 -12.86 -15.16
N ARG A 392 7.75 -11.99 -14.71
CA ARG A 392 6.34 -12.05 -15.11
C ARG A 392 6.14 -11.47 -16.51
N THR A 393 5.81 -12.32 -17.49
CA THR A 393 5.67 -11.92 -18.90
C THR A 393 4.35 -11.21 -19.23
N ARG A 394 3.31 -11.36 -18.40
CA ARG A 394 2.00 -10.68 -18.54
C ARG A 394 1.31 -10.36 -17.21
N ARG A 395 0.53 -9.28 -17.16
CA ARG A 395 -0.26 -8.80 -16.02
C ARG A 395 -1.76 -8.98 -16.28
N GLY A 396 -2.25 -10.19 -16.00
CA GLY A 396 -3.66 -10.56 -16.19
C GLY A 396 -3.85 -11.52 -17.37
N ILE A 397 -5.11 -11.78 -17.73
CA ILE A 397 -5.45 -12.59 -18.91
C ILE A 397 -5.64 -11.73 -20.17
N ASP A 398 -6.11 -10.50 -20.00
CA ASP A 398 -6.37 -9.50 -21.05
C ASP A 398 -5.13 -8.74 -21.55
N ASP A 399 -3.96 -8.98 -20.95
CA ASP A 399 -2.72 -8.25 -21.27
C ASP A 399 -2.08 -8.75 -22.56
N THR A 400 -2.22 -7.95 -23.62
CA THR A 400 -1.68 -8.19 -24.97
C THR A 400 -0.17 -7.96 -25.10
N ASP A 401 0.41 -7.16 -24.21
CA ASP A 401 1.71 -6.54 -24.45
C ASP A 401 2.82 -7.41 -23.85
N LEU A 402 2.93 -8.64 -24.35
CA LEU A 402 3.81 -9.67 -23.78
C LEU A 402 5.26 -9.20 -23.71
N ILE A 403 5.89 -9.44 -22.56
CA ILE A 403 7.30 -9.13 -22.33
C ILE A 403 8.18 -10.28 -22.82
N GLU A 404 9.18 -9.96 -23.65
CA GLU A 404 10.15 -10.89 -24.20
C GLU A 404 11.57 -10.61 -23.67
N LEU A 405 12.41 -11.65 -23.60
CA LEU A 405 13.84 -11.51 -23.30
C LEU A 405 14.64 -11.17 -24.56
N PRO A 406 15.81 -10.50 -24.45
CA PRO A 406 16.68 -10.28 -25.60
C PRO A 406 17.07 -11.63 -26.26
N PRO A 407 17.03 -11.74 -27.60
CA PRO A 407 17.33 -13.00 -28.29
C PRO A 407 18.67 -13.62 -27.86
N GLY A 408 18.64 -14.90 -27.48
CA GLY A 408 19.81 -15.64 -27.02
C GLY A 408 20.29 -15.35 -25.59
N PHE A 409 19.53 -14.60 -24.78
CA PHE A 409 19.94 -14.20 -23.42
C PHE A 409 20.14 -15.41 -22.48
N GLU A 410 19.24 -16.39 -22.50
CA GLU A 410 19.33 -17.58 -21.64
C GLU A 410 20.45 -18.55 -22.07
N GLU A 411 20.84 -18.54 -23.35
CA GLU A 411 22.03 -19.21 -23.86
C GLU A 411 23.31 -18.53 -23.37
N ARG A 412 23.40 -17.19 -23.44
CA ARG A 412 24.60 -16.44 -23.06
C ARG A 412 24.82 -16.41 -21.54
N THR A 413 23.76 -16.32 -20.76
CA THR A 413 23.81 -16.34 -19.27
C THR A 413 23.73 -17.75 -18.68
N ARG A 414 23.79 -18.81 -19.50
CA ARG A 414 23.63 -20.20 -19.08
C ARG A 414 24.62 -20.59 -17.98
N GLY A 415 24.10 -20.92 -16.81
CA GLY A 415 24.90 -21.30 -15.63
C GLY A 415 25.35 -20.12 -14.78
N GLN A 416 25.47 -18.91 -15.34
CA GLN A 416 25.60 -17.67 -14.55
C GLN A 416 24.29 -17.41 -13.80
N GLY A 417 23.16 -17.35 -14.52
CA GLY A 417 21.85 -17.02 -13.99
C GLY A 417 20.74 -18.03 -14.31
N VAL A 418 19.54 -17.76 -13.77
CA VAL A 418 18.27 -18.45 -14.04
C VAL A 418 17.18 -17.41 -14.22
N VAL A 419 16.32 -17.59 -15.23
CA VAL A 419 15.03 -16.91 -15.32
C VAL A 419 13.92 -17.90 -15.01
N CYS A 420 12.97 -17.48 -14.18
CA CYS A 420 11.75 -18.21 -13.86
C CYS A 420 10.56 -17.37 -14.33
N THR A 421 9.87 -17.83 -15.38
CA THR A 421 8.66 -17.18 -15.92
C THR A 421 7.36 -17.70 -15.31
N THR A 422 7.47 -18.71 -14.44
CA THR A 422 6.38 -19.27 -13.62
C THR A 422 6.37 -18.63 -12.22
N TRP A 423 5.53 -19.15 -11.33
CA TRP A 423 5.64 -18.87 -9.90
C TRP A 423 6.94 -19.42 -9.30
N ALA A 424 7.42 -18.79 -8.22
CA ALA A 424 8.56 -19.22 -7.42
C ALA A 424 8.38 -18.77 -5.94
N PRO A 425 8.87 -19.52 -4.94
CA PRO A 425 8.69 -19.23 -3.52
C PRO A 425 9.62 -18.09 -3.09
N GLN A 426 9.09 -16.87 -2.95
CA GLN A 426 9.90 -15.68 -2.68
C GLN A 426 10.55 -15.74 -1.30
N LEU A 427 9.90 -16.31 -0.28
CA LEU A 427 10.45 -16.37 1.08
C LEU A 427 11.60 -17.37 1.14
N MET A 428 11.42 -18.58 0.62
CA MET A 428 12.48 -19.60 0.57
C MET A 428 13.67 -19.21 -0.33
N ILE A 429 13.46 -18.41 -1.39
CA ILE A 429 14.58 -17.82 -2.14
C ILE A 429 15.30 -16.76 -1.28
N LEU A 430 14.58 -15.79 -0.70
CA LEU A 430 15.18 -14.75 0.15
C LEU A 430 15.87 -15.32 1.40
N ALA A 431 15.38 -16.42 1.96
CA ALA A 431 16.01 -17.13 3.07
C ALA A 431 17.33 -17.83 2.69
N HIS A 432 17.61 -18.05 1.40
CA HIS A 432 18.79 -18.81 0.97
C HIS A 432 20.10 -18.05 1.25
N GLU A 433 21.14 -18.78 1.68
CA GLU A 433 22.39 -18.13 2.09
C GLU A 433 23.20 -17.55 0.91
N SER A 434 23.03 -18.12 -0.28
CA SER A 434 23.66 -17.62 -1.50
C SER A 434 23.05 -16.32 -2.04
N ILE A 435 21.84 -15.91 -1.61
CA ILE A 435 21.31 -14.58 -1.96
C ILE A 435 22.09 -13.49 -1.22
N GLY A 436 22.75 -12.60 -1.98
CA GLY A 436 23.48 -11.44 -1.47
C GLY A 436 22.68 -10.14 -1.47
N GLY A 437 21.71 -10.00 -2.38
CA GLY A 437 20.87 -8.81 -2.48
C GLY A 437 19.62 -9.04 -3.32
N PHE A 438 18.65 -8.14 -3.18
CA PHE A 438 17.33 -8.23 -3.81
C PHE A 438 17.03 -6.96 -4.62
N LEU A 439 16.94 -7.10 -5.94
CA LEU A 439 16.43 -6.08 -6.84
C LEU A 439 14.90 -6.19 -6.92
N THR A 440 14.20 -5.16 -6.46
CA THR A 440 12.75 -5.18 -6.25
C THR A 440 12.05 -3.92 -6.74
N HIS A 441 10.76 -4.05 -7.05
CA HIS A 441 9.83 -2.94 -7.28
C HIS A 441 9.58 -2.08 -6.02
N SER A 442 10.04 -2.54 -4.84
CA SER A 442 9.97 -1.82 -3.55
C SER A 442 8.57 -1.65 -2.95
N GLY A 443 7.58 -2.46 -3.36
CA GLY A 443 6.32 -2.60 -2.62
C GLY A 443 6.58 -3.15 -1.21
N TRP A 444 5.89 -2.60 -0.20
CA TRP A 444 6.30 -2.74 1.21
C TRP A 444 6.38 -4.19 1.70
N SER A 445 5.51 -5.09 1.24
CA SER A 445 5.61 -6.54 1.55
C SER A 445 6.99 -7.11 1.17
N SER A 446 7.48 -6.85 -0.04
CA SER A 446 8.81 -7.32 -0.46
C SER A 446 9.95 -6.70 0.33
N VAL A 447 9.77 -5.50 0.92
CA VAL A 447 10.75 -4.89 1.82
C VAL A 447 10.73 -5.56 3.18
N VAL A 448 9.55 -5.81 3.76
CA VAL A 448 9.36 -6.57 5.01
C VAL A 448 9.96 -7.98 4.91
N GLU A 449 9.73 -8.67 3.80
CA GLU A 449 10.30 -10.01 3.54
C GLU A 449 11.84 -9.96 3.46
N ALA A 450 12.40 -8.94 2.79
CA ALA A 450 13.85 -8.75 2.72
C ALA A 450 14.48 -8.44 4.09
N LEU A 451 13.84 -7.57 4.89
CA LEU A 451 14.25 -7.23 6.25
C LEU A 451 14.22 -8.46 7.16
N THR A 452 13.20 -9.31 7.05
CA THR A 452 13.04 -10.57 7.80
C THR A 452 14.26 -11.50 7.61
N PHE A 453 14.85 -11.52 6.41
CA PHE A 453 16.04 -12.32 6.09
C PHE A 453 17.34 -11.50 6.03
N GLN A 454 17.34 -10.27 6.55
CA GLN A 454 18.49 -9.35 6.59
C GLN A 454 19.15 -9.10 5.22
N LYS A 455 18.35 -9.10 4.13
CA LYS A 455 18.83 -8.89 2.76
C LYS A 455 18.74 -7.42 2.35
N GLY A 456 19.78 -6.91 1.69
CA GLY A 456 19.75 -5.59 1.08
C GLY A 456 18.76 -5.52 -0.09
N ALA A 457 17.67 -4.76 0.10
CA ALA A 457 16.69 -4.49 -0.94
C ALA A 457 17.02 -3.20 -1.70
N HIS A 458 17.04 -3.27 -3.04
CA HIS A 458 17.33 -2.14 -3.92
C HIS A 458 16.21 -1.93 -4.93
N SER A 459 15.78 -0.68 -5.08
CA SER A 459 14.69 -0.31 -5.99
C SER A 459 15.12 -0.33 -7.45
N SER A 460 14.33 -0.96 -8.33
CA SER A 460 14.54 -0.91 -9.79
C SER A 460 14.46 0.51 -10.36
N ASN A 461 13.73 1.42 -9.71
CA ASN A 461 13.73 2.85 -10.03
C ASN A 461 15.12 3.50 -9.85
N ILE A 462 16.11 2.83 -9.25
CA ILE A 462 17.51 3.27 -9.25
C ILE A 462 18.22 2.95 -10.58
N LEU A 463 17.97 1.77 -11.18
CA LEU A 463 18.69 1.28 -12.36
C LEU A 463 18.28 2.01 -13.65
N PHE A 464 16.99 2.29 -13.82
CA PHE A 464 16.46 2.95 -15.01
C PHE A 464 16.89 4.42 -15.15
N ARG A 465 17.58 5.00 -14.15
CA ARG A 465 18.09 6.38 -14.15
C ARG A 465 19.33 6.62 -15.02
N SER A 466 19.96 5.58 -15.56
CA SER A 466 21.31 5.67 -16.16
C SER A 466 21.40 6.24 -17.59
N ARG A 467 20.27 6.67 -18.17
CA ARG A 467 20.16 7.06 -19.59
C ARG A 467 19.87 8.53 -19.87
N ASP A 468 19.02 9.20 -19.08
CA ASP A 468 18.66 10.63 -19.27
C ASP A 468 19.79 11.63 -18.91
N LYS A 469 21.05 11.18 -18.94
CA LYS A 469 22.28 11.96 -18.77
C LYS A 469 23.39 11.56 -19.77
N ARG A 470 23.03 11.01 -20.93
CA ARG A 470 23.93 10.73 -22.06
C ARG A 470 23.28 11.09 -23.39
#